data_AF-A0A4Q3KFY2-F1
#
_entry.id   AF-A0A4Q3KFY2-F1
#
_cell.length_a   1.000
_cell.length_b   1.000
_cell.length_c   1.000
_cell.angle_alpha   90.00
_cell.angle_beta   90.00
_cell.angle_gamma   90.00
#
_symmetry.space_group_name_H-M   'P 1'
#
loop_
_entity.id
_entity.type
_entity.pdbx_description
1 polymer ?
#
loop_
_entity_poly.entity_id
_entity_poly.type
_entity_poly.pdbx_seq_one_letter_code
_entity_poly.pdbx_strand_id
1 'polypeptide(L)'
;MNAAVIPDSAEHVAMAAVAATAAGTQGPVLRALNVLMPEPECGNPRPAKGEALVRLMALRDELARASTEGRFADAASREWRLLPRAWREDLLTLAGLGADIDALQLMAGRDWYEIPPPSRVRISGVVRSAKTYLPKLVALAARV
;
A
#
# COMPACT_ATOMS: atom_id res chain seq x y z
N MET A 1 15.31 16.94 -44.81
CA MET A 1 16.01 16.51 -43.59
C MET A 1 15.79 17.57 -42.52
N ASN A 2 14.98 17.17 -41.54
CA ASN A 2 14.69 17.67 -40.18
C ASN A 2 15.82 18.51 -39.54
N ALA A 3 15.61 19.41 -38.58
CA ALA A 3 14.49 19.66 -37.66
C ALA A 3 14.53 21.14 -37.20
N ALA A 4 13.35 21.75 -37.03
CA ALA A 4 13.20 23.04 -36.38
C ALA A 4 13.28 22.88 -34.85
N VAL A 5 14.07 23.76 -34.23
CA VAL A 5 14.20 23.94 -32.79
C VAL A 5 12.91 24.58 -32.26
N ILE A 6 12.28 23.94 -31.28
CA ILE A 6 11.24 24.56 -30.44
C ILE A 6 11.67 24.38 -28.98
N PRO A 7 11.97 25.46 -28.24
CA PRO A 7 12.06 25.40 -26.80
C PRO A 7 10.72 25.79 -26.13
N ASP A 8 10.52 25.22 -24.95
CA ASP A 8 9.78 25.79 -23.82
C ASP A 8 8.24 25.91 -23.90
N SER A 9 7.54 24.97 -23.27
CA SER A 9 6.09 25.06 -23.01
C SER A 9 5.66 24.30 -21.74
N ALA A 10 6.60 23.88 -20.89
CA ALA A 10 6.28 23.09 -19.69
C ALA A 10 6.05 23.96 -18.44
N GLU A 11 6.50 25.21 -18.42
CA GLU A 11 6.43 26.06 -17.22
C GLU A 11 5.10 26.81 -17.05
N HIS A 12 4.21 26.84 -18.05
CA HIS A 12 2.94 27.56 -17.95
C HIS A 12 1.80 26.79 -17.28
N VAL A 13 1.90 25.47 -17.09
CA VAL A 13 0.79 24.67 -16.51
C VAL A 13 0.84 24.65 -14.98
N ALA A 14 2.00 24.86 -14.37
CA ALA A 14 2.17 24.75 -12.92
C ALA A 14 1.70 25.96 -12.10
N MET A 15 1.42 27.11 -12.75
CA MET A 15 1.10 28.39 -12.07
C MET A 15 -0.38 28.79 -12.09
N ALA A 16 -1.28 27.97 -12.65
CA ALA A 16 -2.73 28.23 -12.64
C ALA A 16 -3.49 27.51 -11.51
N ALA A 17 -2.86 26.57 -10.80
CA ALA A 17 -3.53 25.78 -9.76
C ALA A 17 -3.49 26.42 -8.36
N VAL A 18 -2.73 27.50 -8.15
CA VAL A 18 -2.49 28.08 -6.81
C VAL A 18 -3.30 29.35 -6.55
N ALA A 19 -4.06 29.88 -7.51
CA ALA A 19 -4.76 31.17 -7.37
C ALA A 19 -6.29 31.11 -7.25
N ALA A 20 -6.89 29.95 -6.95
CA ALA A 20 -8.35 29.82 -6.80
C ALA A 20 -8.81 29.40 -5.40
N THR A 21 -8.01 29.69 -4.37
CA THR A 21 -8.43 29.65 -2.96
C THR A 21 -8.52 31.07 -2.42
N ALA A 22 -9.70 31.69 -2.60
CA ALA A 22 -10.30 32.72 -1.74
C ALA A 22 -11.20 33.64 -2.57
N ALA A 23 -12.48 33.31 -2.68
CA ALA A 23 -13.60 34.26 -2.65
C ALA A 23 -14.89 33.52 -3.03
N GLY A 24 -15.83 33.48 -2.10
CA GLY A 24 -17.18 33.00 -2.36
C GLY A 24 -17.83 33.82 -3.47
N THR A 25 -18.23 33.15 -4.55
CA THR A 25 -19.36 33.54 -5.40
C THR A 25 -19.86 32.26 -6.05
N GLN A 26 -20.91 31.67 -5.46
CA GLN A 26 -21.65 30.57 -6.06
C GLN A 26 -22.33 31.09 -7.34
N GLY A 27 -21.69 30.91 -8.49
CA GLY A 27 -22.28 31.22 -9.79
C GLY A 27 -23.31 30.15 -10.22
N PRO A 28 -24.33 30.52 -11.03
CA PRO A 28 -25.36 29.60 -11.52
C PRO A 28 -24.81 28.45 -12.40
N VAL A 29 -23.57 28.57 -12.89
CA VAL A 29 -22.90 27.57 -13.74
C VAL A 29 -22.54 26.29 -12.96
N LEU A 30 -22.12 26.43 -11.69
CA LEU A 30 -21.82 25.27 -10.84
C LEU A 30 -23.09 24.51 -10.45
N ARG A 31 -24.24 25.19 -10.39
CA ARG A 31 -25.53 24.57 -10.08
C ARG A 31 -26.02 23.69 -11.23
N ALA A 32 -25.73 24.05 -12.48
CA ALA A 32 -26.06 23.23 -13.64
C ALA A 32 -25.14 22.00 -13.77
N LEU A 33 -23.86 22.12 -13.39
CA LEU A 33 -22.92 20.99 -13.38
C LEU A 33 -23.28 19.94 -12.32
N ASN A 34 -23.80 20.37 -11.17
CA ASN A 34 -24.29 19.47 -10.11
C ASN A 34 -25.58 18.71 -10.49
N VAL A 35 -26.26 19.09 -11.58
CA VAL A 35 -27.45 18.41 -12.11
C VAL A 35 -27.08 17.38 -13.18
N LEU A 36 -25.95 17.55 -13.86
CA LEU A 36 -25.52 16.66 -14.94
C LEU A 36 -24.66 15.48 -14.44
N MET A 37 -24.00 15.64 -13.29
CA MET A 37 -23.24 14.59 -12.62
C MET A 37 -23.83 14.44 -11.22
N PRO A 38 -24.65 13.41 -10.94
CA PRO A 38 -24.96 13.11 -9.56
C PRO A 38 -23.64 12.81 -8.87
N GLU A 39 -23.29 13.62 -7.86
CA GLU A 39 -22.24 13.29 -6.89
C GLU A 39 -22.41 11.82 -6.51
N PRO A 40 -21.39 10.96 -6.67
CA PRO A 40 -21.51 9.59 -6.22
C PRO A 40 -21.77 9.69 -4.72
N GLU A 41 -22.96 9.29 -4.30
CA GLU A 41 -23.25 9.13 -2.88
C GLU A 41 -22.16 8.21 -2.35
N CYS A 42 -21.16 8.80 -1.68
CA CYS A 42 -20.11 8.07 -1.00
C CYS A 42 -20.71 7.48 0.29
N GLY A 43 -21.82 6.76 0.13
CA GLY A 43 -22.31 5.82 1.10
C GLY A 43 -21.20 4.80 1.28
N ASN A 44 -20.77 4.62 2.52
CA ASN A 44 -19.66 3.76 2.90
C ASN A 44 -19.72 2.46 2.09
N PRO A 45 -18.82 2.26 1.11
CA PRO A 45 -19.01 1.21 0.12
C PRO A 45 -19.01 -0.11 0.87
N ARG A 46 -20.12 -0.85 0.76
CA ARG A 46 -20.24 -2.17 1.36
C ARG A 46 -19.01 -2.98 0.90
N PRO A 47 -18.21 -3.55 1.82
CA PRO A 47 -16.96 -4.17 1.44
C PRO A 47 -17.25 -5.27 0.42
N ALA A 48 -16.55 -5.21 -0.72
CA ALA A 48 -16.64 -6.24 -1.74
C ALA A 48 -16.34 -7.60 -1.10
N LYS A 49 -17.14 -8.62 -1.40
CA LYS A 49 -16.96 -9.98 -0.87
C LYS A 49 -16.62 -10.94 -2.01
N GLY A 50 -15.92 -12.03 -1.67
CA GLY A 50 -15.63 -13.12 -2.61
C GLY A 50 -14.75 -12.70 -3.79
N GLU A 51 -15.12 -13.13 -4.99
CA GLU A 51 -14.35 -12.94 -6.23
C GLU A 51 -14.09 -11.47 -6.58
N ALA A 52 -15.05 -10.58 -6.26
CA ALA A 52 -14.89 -9.14 -6.48
C ALA A 52 -13.72 -8.57 -5.65
N LEU A 53 -13.53 -9.04 -4.42
CA LEU A 53 -12.42 -8.62 -3.57
C LEU A 53 -11.08 -9.14 -4.12
N VAL A 54 -11.05 -10.39 -4.60
CA VAL A 54 -9.86 -10.95 -5.25
C VAL A 54 -9.47 -10.14 -6.48
N ARG A 55 -10.44 -9.76 -7.31
CA ARG A 55 -10.21 -8.93 -8.51
C ARG A 55 -9.72 -7.52 -8.15
N LEU A 56 -10.28 -6.90 -7.12
CA LEU A 56 -9.82 -5.60 -6.63
C LEU A 56 -8.39 -5.67 -6.08
N MET A 57 -8.04 -6.74 -5.36
CA MET A 57 -6.67 -6.94 -4.89
C MET A 57 -5.69 -7.12 -6.05
N ALA A 58 -6.06 -7.89 -7.08
CA ALA A 58 -5.23 -8.08 -8.27
C ALA A 58 -4.98 -6.76 -9.02
N LEU A 59 -6.02 -5.94 -9.23
CA LEU A 59 -5.91 -4.63 -9.87
C LEU A 59 -5.03 -3.66 -9.06
N ARG A 60 -5.17 -3.68 -7.73
CA ARG A 60 -4.30 -2.89 -6.84
C ARG A 60 -2.84 -3.30 -7.00
N ASP A 61 -2.56 -4.60 -7.07
CA ASP A 61 -1.20 -5.11 -7.21
C ASP A 61 -0.62 -4.79 -8.61
N GLU A 62 -1.44 -4.81 -9.66
CA GLU A 62 -1.08 -4.36 -11.01
C GLU A 62 -0.74 -2.86 -11.06
N LEU A 63 -1.56 -2.02 -10.43
CA LEU A 63 -1.28 -0.59 -10.28
C LEU A 63 0.00 -0.33 -9.49
N ALA A 64 0.22 -1.07 -8.40
CA ALA A 64 1.45 -0.98 -7.61
C ALA A 64 2.68 -1.34 -8.45
N ARG A 65 2.59 -2.36 -9.30
CA ARG A 65 3.68 -2.76 -10.21
C ARG A 65 3.98 -1.68 -11.24
N ALA A 66 2.94 -1.11 -11.87
CA ALA A 66 3.07 -0.07 -12.88
C ALA A 66 3.64 1.24 -12.30
N SER A 67 3.19 1.64 -11.11
CA SER A 67 3.60 2.89 -10.45
C SER A 67 4.99 2.84 -9.81
N THR A 68 5.49 1.65 -9.48
CA THR A 68 6.78 1.48 -8.79
C THR A 68 7.89 0.90 -9.68
N GLU A 69 7.65 0.85 -10.99
CA GLU A 69 8.57 0.25 -11.98
C GLU A 69 9.01 -1.18 -11.58
N GLY A 70 8.09 -1.95 -10.97
CA GLY A 70 8.37 -3.31 -10.52
C GLY A 70 9.14 -3.45 -9.20
N ARG A 71 9.52 -2.36 -8.51
CA ARG A 71 10.18 -2.45 -7.19
C ARG A 71 9.28 -3.01 -6.09
N PHE A 72 7.97 -2.86 -6.22
CA PHE A 72 6.96 -3.45 -5.33
C PHE A 72 5.89 -4.16 -6.17
N ALA A 73 6.12 -5.44 -6.46
CA ALA A 73 5.26 -6.22 -7.36
C ALA A 73 3.93 -6.68 -6.73
N ASP A 74 3.80 -6.62 -5.40
CA ASP A 74 2.64 -7.03 -4.62
C ASP A 74 2.54 -6.31 -3.26
N ALA A 75 1.33 -6.17 -2.73
CA ALA A 75 1.10 -5.53 -1.44
C ALA A 75 1.76 -6.28 -0.26
N ALA A 76 1.87 -7.61 -0.31
CA ALA A 76 2.43 -8.38 0.79
C ALA A 76 3.96 -8.18 0.90
N SER A 77 4.70 -8.12 -0.20
CA SER A 77 6.12 -7.74 -0.18
C SER A 77 6.35 -6.33 0.34
N ARG A 78 5.43 -5.39 0.08
CA ARG A 78 5.50 -4.03 0.63
C ARG A 78 5.36 -4.04 2.15
N GLU A 79 4.31 -4.67 2.68
CA GLU A 79 4.10 -4.79 4.12
C GLU A 79 5.26 -5.51 4.82
N TRP A 80 5.80 -6.55 4.19
CA TRP A 80 6.98 -7.26 4.69
C TRP A 80 8.22 -6.34 4.78
N ARG A 81 8.47 -5.52 3.75
CA ARG A 81 9.61 -4.58 3.73
C ARG A 81 9.48 -3.44 4.73
N LEU A 82 8.25 -3.01 5.06
CA LEU A 82 8.01 -1.95 6.04
C LEU A 82 8.36 -2.40 7.48
N LEU A 83 8.36 -3.71 7.76
CA LEU A 83 8.76 -4.22 9.05
C LEU A 83 10.28 -4.04 9.27
N PRO A 84 10.71 -3.54 10.45
CA PRO A 84 12.11 -3.51 10.80
C PRO A 84 12.73 -4.91 10.70
N ARG A 85 14.01 -4.98 10.33
CA ARG A 85 14.71 -6.24 10.10
C ARG A 85 14.65 -7.18 11.33
N ALA A 86 14.86 -6.63 12.53
CA ALA A 86 14.75 -7.39 13.78
C ALA A 86 13.39 -8.08 13.94
N TRP A 87 12.29 -7.37 13.65
CA TRP A 87 10.94 -7.94 13.73
C TRP A 87 10.71 -9.06 12.71
N ARG A 88 11.30 -8.96 11.52
CA ARG A 88 11.24 -10.04 10.52
C ARG A 88 11.99 -11.27 11.01
N GLU A 89 13.17 -11.09 11.59
CA GLU A 89 13.99 -12.18 12.15
C GLU A 89 13.29 -12.87 13.32
N ASP A 90 12.68 -12.10 14.23
CA ASP A 90 11.88 -12.64 15.34
C ASP A 90 10.67 -13.43 14.83
N LEU A 91 9.95 -12.93 13.83
CA LEU A 91 8.82 -13.63 13.22
C LEU A 91 9.24 -14.94 12.56
N LEU A 92 10.39 -14.96 11.88
CA LEU A 92 10.94 -16.18 11.29
C LEU A 92 11.35 -17.18 12.37
N THR A 93 12.00 -16.71 13.43
CA THR A 93 12.37 -17.53 14.61
C THR A 93 11.14 -18.14 15.27
N LEU A 94 10.11 -17.34 15.55
CA LEU A 94 8.84 -17.81 16.11
C LEU A 94 8.10 -18.76 15.16
N ALA A 95 8.21 -18.55 13.85
CA ALA A 95 7.69 -19.46 12.85
C ALA A 95 8.52 -20.74 12.75
N GLY A 96 9.61 -20.89 13.50
CA GLY A 96 10.54 -22.01 13.43
C GLY A 96 11.21 -22.13 12.06
N LEU A 97 11.46 -21.00 11.41
CA LEU A 97 12.17 -20.86 10.14
C LEU A 97 13.52 -20.22 10.43
N GLY A 98 14.60 -20.99 10.33
CA GLY A 98 15.92 -20.50 10.71
C GLY A 98 16.61 -21.46 11.67
N ALA A 99 17.37 -22.41 11.11
CA ALA A 99 18.22 -23.29 11.91
C ALA A 99 19.49 -22.56 12.41
N ASP A 100 19.81 -21.42 11.80
CA ASP A 100 21.00 -20.62 12.06
C ASP A 100 20.70 -19.10 11.90
N ILE A 101 21.47 -18.26 12.58
CA ILE A 101 21.34 -16.79 12.62
C ILE A 101 21.63 -16.19 11.24
N ASP A 102 22.64 -16.68 10.54
CA ASP A 102 22.98 -16.16 9.20
C ASP A 102 21.89 -16.48 8.17
N ALA A 103 21.29 -17.67 8.28
CA ALA A 103 20.16 -18.07 7.46
C ALA A 103 18.90 -17.23 7.75
N LEU A 104 18.68 -16.86 9.02
CA LEU A 104 17.62 -15.94 9.43
C LEU A 104 17.81 -14.55 8.84
N GLN A 105 19.00 -13.97 8.97
CA GLN A 105 19.30 -12.64 8.45
C GLN A 105 19.17 -12.55 6.92
N LEU A 106 19.65 -13.58 6.23
CA LEU A 106 19.51 -13.68 4.77
C LEU A 106 18.03 -13.75 4.39
N MET A 107 17.24 -14.60 5.06
CA MET A 107 15.83 -14.79 4.77
C MET A 107 14.99 -13.56 5.14
N ALA A 108 15.31 -12.87 6.23
CA ALA A 108 14.68 -11.62 6.62
C ALA A 108 14.93 -10.52 5.59
N GLY A 109 16.07 -10.54 4.89
CA GLY A 109 16.42 -9.58 3.86
C GLY A 109 15.69 -9.77 2.51
N ARG A 110 15.09 -10.93 2.30
CA ARG A 110 14.43 -11.29 1.03
C ARG A 110 13.04 -10.68 0.91
N ASP A 111 12.57 -10.61 -0.34
CA ASP A 111 11.20 -10.25 -0.64
C ASP A 111 10.24 -11.37 -0.24
N TRP A 112 9.00 -10.97 0.08
CA TRP A 112 7.99 -11.90 0.56
C TRP A 112 7.70 -13.04 -0.42
N TYR A 113 7.81 -12.78 -1.73
CA TYR A 113 7.61 -13.80 -2.76
C TYR A 113 8.73 -14.85 -2.81
N GLU A 114 9.96 -14.46 -2.47
CA GLU A 114 11.11 -15.37 -2.43
C GLU A 114 11.04 -16.35 -1.25
N ILE A 115 10.18 -16.07 -0.27
CA ILE A 115 9.90 -16.98 0.84
C ILE A 115 9.01 -18.13 0.31
N PRO A 116 9.42 -19.40 0.48
CA PRO A 116 8.63 -20.54 0.03
C PRO A 116 7.18 -20.50 0.56
N PRO A 117 6.16 -20.88 -0.24
CA PRO A 117 4.77 -20.93 0.19
C PRO A 117 4.51 -21.62 1.55
N PRO A 118 5.10 -22.80 1.87
CA PRO A 118 4.86 -23.42 3.18
C PRO A 118 5.37 -22.56 4.34
N SER A 119 6.51 -21.90 4.16
CA SER A 119 7.08 -20.98 5.14
C SER A 119 6.17 -19.77 5.36
N ARG A 120 5.58 -19.20 4.30
CA ARG A 120 4.62 -18.10 4.41
C ARG A 120 3.38 -18.46 5.22
N VAL A 121 2.89 -19.70 5.11
CA VAL A 121 1.76 -20.19 5.91
C VAL A 121 2.12 -20.26 7.39
N ARG A 122 3.32 -20.74 7.73
CA ARG A 122 3.81 -20.79 9.12
C ARG A 122 3.91 -19.39 9.73
N ILE A 123 4.53 -18.44 9.01
CA ILE A 123 4.61 -17.04 9.43
C ILE A 123 3.19 -16.46 9.64
N SER A 124 2.28 -16.69 8.70
CA SER A 124 0.89 -16.24 8.81
C SER A 124 0.17 -16.85 10.02
N GLY A 125 0.45 -18.11 10.36
CA GLY A 125 -0.05 -18.77 11.56
C GLY A 125 0.43 -18.07 12.84
N VAL A 126 1.73 -17.77 12.92
CA VAL A 126 2.31 -17.01 14.05
C VAL A 126 1.66 -15.65 14.18
N VAL A 127 1.56 -14.87 13.08
CA VAL A 127 0.93 -13.54 13.10
C VAL A 127 -0.53 -13.61 13.56
N ARG A 128 -1.30 -14.62 13.12
CA ARG A 128 -2.67 -14.82 13.60
C ARG A 128 -2.72 -15.13 15.09
N SER A 129 -1.82 -15.97 15.59
CA SER A 129 -1.75 -16.27 17.03
C SER A 129 -1.31 -15.05 17.85
N ALA A 130 -0.39 -14.24 17.31
CA ALA A 130 0.13 -13.03 17.95
C ALA A 130 -0.97 -11.99 18.19
N LYS A 131 -2.01 -11.91 17.34
CA LYS A 131 -3.17 -11.03 17.55
C LYS A 131 -3.82 -11.21 18.92
N THR A 132 -3.79 -12.42 19.49
CA THR A 132 -4.35 -12.72 20.81
C THR A 132 -3.47 -12.20 21.96
N TYR A 133 -2.15 -12.15 21.75
CA TYR A 133 -1.18 -11.89 22.82
C TYR A 133 -0.60 -10.47 22.79
N LEU A 134 -0.46 -9.87 21.61
CA LEU A 134 0.08 -8.51 21.44
C LEU A 134 -0.65 -7.45 22.27
N PRO A 135 -2.00 -7.42 22.35
CA PRO A 135 -2.68 -6.44 23.21
C PRO A 135 -2.32 -6.59 24.69
N LYS A 136 -2.08 -7.84 25.16
CA LYS A 136 -1.66 -8.11 26.54
C LYS A 136 -0.24 -7.63 26.79
N LEU A 137 0.65 -7.79 25.82
CA LEU A 137 2.02 -7.26 25.90
C LEU A 137 2.03 -5.73 25.92
N VAL A 138 1.21 -5.08 25.11
CA VAL A 138 1.05 -3.62 25.14
C VAL A 138 0.51 -3.15 26.50
N ALA A 139 -0.51 -3.84 27.05
CA ALA A 139 -1.04 -3.53 28.37
C ALA A 139 -0.01 -3.73 29.49
N LEU A 140 0.85 -4.75 29.38
CA LEU A 140 1.95 -4.99 30.30
C LEU A 140 2.99 -3.87 30.21
N ALA A 141 3.42 -3.51 29.00
CA ALA A 141 4.42 -2.46 28.77
C ALA A 141 3.95 -1.09 29.26
N ALA A 142 2.64 -0.81 29.19
CA ALA A 142 2.06 0.44 29.71
C ALA A 142 1.98 0.51 31.25
N ARG A 143 2.24 -0.60 31.95
CA ARG A 143 2.16 -0.69 33.42
C ARG A 143 3.54 -0.72 34.10
N VAL A 144 4.60 -0.82 33.30
CA VAL A 144 6.01 -0.75 33.74
C VAL A 144 6.51 0.70 33.65
#